data_AF-A0A812RC67-F1
#
_entry.id   AF-A0A812RC67-F1
#
_cell.length_a   1.000
_cell.length_b   1.000
_cell.length_c   1.000
_cell.angle_alpha   90.00
_cell.angle_beta   90.00
_cell.angle_gamma   90.00
#
_symmetry.space_group_name_H-M   'P 1'
#
loop_
_entity.id
_entity.type
_entity.pdbx_description
1 polymer ?
#
loop_
_entity_poly.entity_id
_entity_poly.type
_entity_poly.pdbx_seq_one_letter_code
_entity_poly.pdbx_strand_id
1 'polypeptide(L)'
;MPPHSKLEAQVRQCRGHFLAHRECRSLPTGTSRNMSEAAGVLRIQSGYIRSSSTKDLGPLEFTGKIAGGLRLDLRRRAPFYGSDWTDAFRPENFQKSLSTILYLFIAALAPAITFGSRFLDGTNGQFGVLEMIVSTCISGMLFSTFAGQPLSILGATGPFLAYSLVCYDLAVAMDLEFMPYYFWVCMWCSLFTILVSIFDLCALMKHVTMFSEDIFAGLISLIFIIDGVLPIIRNFTDNQMSLTSAMFETLLFVYTFGLASYLSYFRRTPWLIRGARNLMANFAVTIALVSASALAAIYSTETNLRMLTVDADFSPSLTLATGEKRNWIVNPMGIEKDFPLWGIPYAILPAIGFAVLGYLDQNLTSVIVNRPSNGLQKPPGYHLDLFIRGALTLPACAVLGLPLSVASTVPSITHVISLTTYEVKQLPQGERKVPAKVVEQRATNFLIHVLIGCALFMAPALKFLPRAVLQGVFFYMGIASLTGNNLFDRMFLWLIWDPAKYPQYHYIQKLPIKRVHLYTFVQFICLGILYGLKEIKETAVVFPFFMASLAVIRKAMRFMFTQEELELLDGHPAEDPDEASMVEQVEQPDILNLEPVKESQEAAAEAPEEPESKL
;
A
#
# COMPACT_ATOMS: atom_id res chain seq x y z
N MET A 1 -55.04 44.98 -28.12
CA MET A 1 -54.90 45.07 -26.66
C MET A 1 -54.12 43.84 -26.18
N PRO A 2 -53.26 43.97 -25.15
CA PRO A 2 -51.85 43.55 -25.15
C PRO A 2 -51.60 42.37 -24.16
N PRO A 3 -50.35 42.05 -23.72
CA PRO A 3 -49.00 42.21 -24.30
C PRO A 3 -48.13 40.93 -24.28
N HIS A 4 -47.15 40.82 -25.18
CA HIS A 4 -46.01 39.87 -25.09
C HIS A 4 -44.66 40.57 -24.77
N SER A 5 -44.71 41.76 -24.16
CA SER A 5 -43.57 42.61 -23.78
C SER A 5 -42.76 42.14 -22.56
N LYS A 6 -42.95 40.90 -22.09
CA LYS A 6 -42.23 40.35 -20.92
C LYS A 6 -41.00 39.51 -21.28
N LEU A 7 -40.87 39.03 -22.53
CA LEU A 7 -39.73 38.20 -22.94
C LEU A 7 -38.49 39.04 -23.31
N GLU A 8 -38.67 40.26 -23.84
CA GLU A 8 -37.55 41.15 -24.20
C GLU A 8 -36.93 41.86 -22.99
N ALA A 9 -37.65 41.96 -21.87
CA ALA A 9 -37.15 42.56 -20.64
C ALA A 9 -36.14 41.64 -19.91
N GLN A 10 -36.33 40.32 -19.95
CA GLN A 10 -35.40 39.37 -19.32
C GLN A 10 -34.08 39.23 -20.11
N VAL A 11 -34.10 39.36 -21.44
CA VAL A 11 -32.89 39.27 -22.26
C VAL A 11 -32.02 40.55 -22.16
N ARG A 12 -32.62 41.72 -21.88
CA ARG A 12 -31.85 42.96 -21.62
C ARG A 12 -31.22 43.01 -20.23
N GLN A 13 -31.81 42.36 -19.22
CA GLN A 13 -31.27 42.35 -17.86
C GLN A 13 -30.02 41.45 -17.73
N CYS A 14 -29.92 40.37 -18.50
CA CYS A 14 -28.70 39.54 -18.55
C CYS A 14 -27.53 40.18 -19.31
N ARG A 15 -27.78 41.19 -20.16
CA ARG A 15 -26.73 41.88 -20.93
C ARG A 15 -26.13 43.09 -20.19
N GLY A 16 -26.81 43.61 -19.17
CA GLY A 16 -26.33 44.72 -18.33
C GLY A 16 -25.30 44.32 -17.27
N HIS A 17 -25.25 43.04 -16.87
CA HIS A 17 -24.34 42.56 -15.83
C HIS A 17 -22.93 42.20 -16.32
N PHE A 18 -22.71 42.18 -17.65
CA PHE A 18 -21.44 41.76 -18.25
C PHE A 18 -20.53 42.93 -18.66
N LEU A 19 -20.97 44.18 -18.48
CA LEU A 19 -20.21 45.38 -18.88
C LEU A 19 -19.73 46.24 -17.70
N ALA A 20 -19.98 45.85 -16.45
CA ALA A 20 -19.60 46.58 -15.25
C ALA A 20 -18.24 46.17 -14.64
N HIS A 21 -17.29 45.65 -15.45
CA HIS A 21 -15.96 45.26 -14.97
C HIS A 21 -14.79 45.96 -15.68
N ARG A 22 -15.03 47.09 -16.35
CA ARG A 22 -14.00 47.78 -17.15
C ARG A 22 -13.60 49.18 -16.68
N GLU A 23 -13.98 49.59 -15.48
CA GLU A 23 -13.50 50.83 -14.88
C GLU A 23 -13.01 50.59 -13.44
N CYS A 24 -11.71 50.42 -13.28
CA CYS A 24 -11.00 50.77 -12.05
C CYS A 24 -9.52 50.96 -12.39
N ARG A 25 -9.19 52.18 -12.83
CA ARG A 25 -7.82 52.71 -12.88
C ARG A 25 -7.77 53.83 -11.85
N SER A 26 -7.12 53.60 -10.70
CA SER A 26 -6.26 54.54 -9.95
C SER A 26 -6.24 54.28 -8.43
N LEU A 27 -5.02 54.34 -7.85
CA LEU A 27 -4.59 54.51 -6.44
C LEU A 27 -3.90 53.28 -5.80
N PRO A 28 -2.95 53.48 -4.85
CA PRO A 28 -1.67 54.17 -4.98
C PRO A 28 -0.48 53.22 -4.73
N THR A 29 0.72 53.69 -5.04
CA THR A 29 2.01 53.01 -4.86
C THR A 29 2.29 52.65 -3.39
N GLY A 30 2.34 51.35 -3.07
CA GLY A 30 2.91 50.88 -1.80
C GLY A 30 2.37 49.57 -1.23
N THR A 31 2.40 48.44 -1.96
CA THR A 31 2.24 47.09 -1.34
C THR A 31 2.71 45.96 -2.25
N SER A 32 4.02 45.82 -2.45
CA SER A 32 4.59 44.79 -3.37
C SER A 32 4.63 43.37 -2.79
N ARG A 33 4.33 43.15 -1.50
CA ARG A 33 4.41 41.81 -0.88
C ARG A 33 3.07 41.04 -0.85
N ASN A 34 1.93 41.72 -0.73
CA ASN A 34 0.64 41.03 -0.56
C ASN A 34 -0.02 40.59 -1.88
N MET A 35 0.43 41.13 -3.03
CA MET A 35 -0.06 40.70 -4.35
C MET A 35 0.45 39.33 -4.79
N SER A 36 1.59 38.87 -4.26
CA SER A 36 2.14 37.53 -4.56
C SER A 36 1.31 36.43 -3.92
N GLU A 37 0.88 36.62 -2.67
CA GLU A 37 0.03 35.65 -1.95
C GLU A 37 -1.39 35.67 -2.47
N ALA A 38 -1.96 36.84 -2.76
CA ALA A 38 -3.31 36.95 -3.34
C ALA A 38 -3.40 36.35 -4.75
N ALA A 39 -2.34 36.46 -5.57
CA ALA A 39 -2.27 35.82 -6.89
C ALA A 39 -2.09 34.29 -6.82
N GLY A 40 -1.54 33.77 -5.72
CA GLY A 40 -1.45 32.34 -5.43
C GLY A 40 -2.79 31.73 -5.03
N VAL A 41 -3.57 32.45 -4.20
CA VAL A 41 -4.87 31.99 -3.70
C VAL A 41 -5.96 32.05 -4.80
N LEU A 42 -5.97 33.09 -5.64
CA LEU A 42 -6.90 33.18 -6.77
C LEU A 42 -6.63 32.18 -7.91
N ARG A 43 -5.43 31.56 -7.95
CA ARG A 43 -5.09 30.54 -8.96
C ARG A 43 -5.81 29.21 -8.74
N ILE A 44 -6.38 28.98 -7.56
CA ILE A 44 -7.02 27.70 -7.19
C ILE A 44 -8.55 27.75 -7.35
N GLN A 45 -9.15 28.95 -7.35
CA GLN A 45 -10.61 29.07 -7.14
C GLN A 45 -11.46 29.29 -8.41
N SER A 46 -10.85 29.53 -9.58
CA SER A 46 -11.61 29.56 -10.85
C SER A 46 -11.21 28.36 -11.71
N GLY A 47 -12.11 27.39 -11.87
CA GLY A 47 -11.98 26.20 -12.72
C GLY A 47 -11.88 26.48 -14.23
N TYR A 48 -11.19 27.54 -14.63
CA TYR A 48 -10.79 27.79 -16.00
C TYR A 48 -9.28 27.54 -16.14
N ILE A 49 -8.94 26.36 -16.64
CA ILE A 49 -7.59 26.05 -17.13
C ILE A 49 -7.36 26.96 -18.35
N ARG A 50 -6.71 28.12 -18.11
CA ARG A 50 -6.20 28.94 -19.21
C ARG A 50 -4.99 28.20 -19.78
N SER A 51 -5.16 27.71 -21.01
CA SER A 51 -4.14 27.08 -21.87
C SER A 51 -2.74 27.67 -21.64
N SER A 52 -1.93 26.96 -20.87
CA SER A 52 -0.47 27.02 -20.94
C SER A 52 -0.06 26.57 -22.35
N SER A 53 0.81 27.32 -23.04
CA SER A 53 1.17 27.03 -24.45
C SER A 53 2.08 25.80 -24.61
N THR A 54 2.25 25.01 -23.56
CA THR A 54 2.80 23.65 -23.61
C THR A 54 1.67 22.70 -23.20
N LYS A 55 1.32 21.72 -24.04
CA LYS A 55 0.40 20.63 -23.65
C LYS A 55 0.92 20.03 -22.33
N ASP A 56 0.28 20.34 -21.21
CA ASP A 56 0.63 19.78 -19.92
C ASP A 56 0.13 18.33 -19.90
N LEU A 57 0.95 17.43 -20.44
CA LEU A 57 0.72 15.98 -20.48
C LEU A 57 0.41 15.46 -19.08
N GLY A 58 -0.53 14.55 -18.92
CA GLY A 58 -0.83 13.93 -17.62
C GLY A 58 0.38 13.17 -17.02
N PRO A 59 0.39 12.87 -15.71
CA PRO A 59 1.47 12.11 -15.06
C PRO A 59 1.73 10.69 -15.61
N LEU A 60 0.75 10.11 -16.31
CA LEU A 60 0.81 8.78 -16.93
C LEU A 60 0.60 8.83 -18.45
N GLU A 61 0.86 9.97 -19.09
CA GLU A 61 0.73 10.10 -20.54
C GLU A 61 2.08 9.93 -21.25
N PHE A 62 2.06 9.20 -22.37
CA PHE A 62 3.24 9.03 -23.21
C PHE A 62 3.71 10.37 -23.80
N THR A 63 4.92 10.75 -23.43
CA THR A 63 5.63 11.96 -23.84
C THR A 63 6.33 11.83 -25.18
N GLY A 64 6.63 10.60 -25.63
CA GLY A 64 7.29 10.30 -26.90
C GLY A 64 8.74 10.77 -27.01
N LYS A 65 9.36 11.18 -25.90
CA LYS A 65 10.76 11.61 -25.82
C LYS A 65 11.53 10.74 -24.83
N ILE A 66 12.80 10.48 -25.12
CA ILE A 66 13.69 9.76 -24.19
C ILE A 66 13.76 10.52 -22.86
N ALA A 67 13.46 9.83 -21.75
CA ALA A 67 13.35 10.38 -20.40
C ALA A 67 12.36 11.56 -20.28
N GLY A 68 11.35 11.63 -21.15
CA GLY A 68 10.35 12.70 -21.12
C GLY A 68 9.53 12.67 -19.83
N GLY A 69 8.93 11.52 -19.48
CA GLY A 69 8.17 11.35 -18.24
C GLY A 69 8.99 11.66 -16.98
N LEU A 70 10.21 11.11 -16.90
CA LEU A 70 11.13 11.37 -15.78
C LEU A 70 11.46 12.86 -15.60
N ARG A 71 11.73 13.58 -16.70
CA ARG A 71 12.01 15.04 -16.64
C ARG A 71 10.78 15.83 -16.20
N LEU A 72 9.58 15.42 -16.61
CA LEU A 72 8.33 16.07 -16.19
C LEU A 72 8.05 15.83 -14.71
N ASP A 73 8.24 14.60 -14.22
CA ASP A 73 8.08 14.25 -12.80
C ASP A 73 9.06 15.06 -11.93
N LEU A 74 10.32 15.15 -12.33
CA LEU A 74 11.31 15.97 -11.62
C LEU A 74 10.94 17.45 -11.62
N ARG A 75 10.50 18.00 -12.77
CA ARG A 75 10.08 19.40 -12.89
C ARG A 75 8.87 19.72 -12.01
N ARG A 76 7.94 18.77 -11.85
CA ARG A 76 6.75 18.91 -11.00
C ARG A 76 7.07 18.84 -9.52
N ARG A 77 7.98 17.95 -9.11
CA ARG A 77 8.28 17.70 -7.69
C ARG A 77 9.38 18.61 -7.12
N ALA A 78 10.33 19.06 -7.94
CA ALA A 78 11.46 19.88 -7.49
C ALA A 78 11.08 21.11 -6.64
N PRO A 79 10.02 21.89 -6.96
CA PRO A 79 9.63 23.04 -6.14
C PRO A 79 9.17 22.68 -4.72
N PHE A 80 8.64 21.48 -4.52
CA PHE A 80 8.09 21.03 -3.24
C PHE A 80 9.12 20.33 -2.35
N TYR A 81 10.32 20.04 -2.86
CA TYR A 81 11.32 19.25 -2.15
C TYR A 81 11.73 19.88 -0.80
N GLY A 82 11.91 21.21 -0.76
CA GLY A 82 12.24 21.91 0.48
C GLY A 82 11.11 21.85 1.51
N SER A 83 9.86 22.07 1.07
CA SER A 83 8.69 21.99 1.95
C SER A 83 8.46 20.58 2.49
N ASP A 84 8.75 19.53 1.71
CA ASP A 84 8.55 18.13 2.10
C ASP A 84 9.34 17.74 3.37
N TRP A 85 10.45 18.41 3.68
CA TRP A 85 11.22 18.16 4.90
C TRP A 85 10.76 19.02 6.09
N THR A 86 10.28 20.24 5.83
CA THR A 86 9.84 21.17 6.89
C THR A 86 8.40 20.93 7.35
N ASP A 87 7.53 20.40 6.48
CA ASP A 87 6.09 20.27 6.72
C ASP A 87 5.75 19.29 7.86
N ALA A 88 6.62 18.30 8.11
CA ALA A 88 6.48 17.34 9.19
C ALA A 88 6.71 17.94 10.59
N PHE A 89 7.57 18.98 10.69
CA PHE A 89 7.99 19.56 11.96
C PHE A 89 7.20 20.82 12.35
N ARG A 90 6.19 21.20 11.57
CA ARG A 90 5.30 22.31 11.92
C ARG A 90 4.50 21.95 13.19
N PRO A 91 4.26 22.90 14.12
CA PRO A 91 3.57 22.62 15.38
C PRO A 91 2.20 21.93 15.20
N GLU A 92 1.46 22.31 14.16
CA GLU A 92 0.16 21.71 13.80
C GLU A 92 0.26 20.22 13.43
N ASN A 93 1.35 19.81 12.79
CA ASN A 93 1.53 18.49 12.20
C ASN A 93 2.41 17.57 13.06
N PHE A 94 3.15 18.13 14.02
CA PHE A 94 4.20 17.43 14.75
C PHE A 94 3.66 16.22 15.53
N GLN A 95 2.59 16.40 16.30
CA GLN A 95 1.98 15.31 17.08
C GLN A 95 1.50 14.16 16.18
N LYS A 96 0.89 14.51 15.05
CA LYS A 96 0.39 13.55 14.07
C LYS A 96 1.53 12.79 13.39
N SER A 97 2.57 13.51 12.99
CA SER A 97 3.76 12.95 12.36
C SER A 97 4.50 12.01 13.33
N LEU A 98 4.67 12.41 14.60
CA LEU A 98 5.30 11.58 15.63
C LEU A 98 4.49 10.31 15.91
N SER A 99 3.17 10.44 16.08
CA SER A 99 2.29 9.27 16.27
C SER A 99 2.35 8.32 15.08
N THR A 100 2.41 8.86 13.86
CA THR A 100 2.52 8.09 12.62
C THR A 100 3.84 7.33 12.55
N ILE A 101 4.95 7.99 12.87
CA ILE A 101 6.29 7.38 12.88
C ILE A 101 6.33 6.19 13.85
N LEU A 102 5.87 6.37 15.08
CA LEU A 102 5.91 5.32 16.09
C LEU A 102 4.99 4.14 15.73
N TYR A 103 3.80 4.43 15.21
CA TYR A 103 2.86 3.40 14.77
C TYR A 103 3.42 2.58 13.61
N LEU A 104 3.88 3.25 12.55
CA LEU A 104 4.34 2.59 11.33
C LEU A 104 5.70 1.93 11.47
N PHE A 105 6.59 2.44 12.33
CA PHE A 105 7.82 1.76 12.71
C PHE A 105 7.50 0.32 13.14
N ILE A 106 6.53 0.14 14.05
CA ILE A 106 6.21 -1.19 14.53
C ILE A 106 5.41 -2.00 13.52
N ALA A 107 4.48 -1.34 12.81
CA ALA A 107 3.69 -1.98 11.76
C ALA A 107 4.55 -2.51 10.59
N ALA A 108 5.68 -1.85 10.28
CA ALA A 108 6.61 -2.27 9.23
C ALA A 108 7.67 -3.27 9.73
N LEU A 109 8.04 -3.22 11.01
CA LEU A 109 9.04 -4.13 11.59
C LEU A 109 8.54 -5.58 11.64
N ALA A 110 7.28 -5.82 12.03
CA ALA A 110 6.76 -7.19 12.17
C ALA A 110 6.74 -7.97 10.83
N PRO A 111 6.26 -7.40 9.69
CA PRO A 111 6.43 -8.00 8.38
C PRO A 111 7.90 -8.25 8.01
N ALA A 112 8.80 -7.28 8.26
CA ALA A 112 10.22 -7.43 7.94
C ALA A 112 10.86 -8.61 8.68
N ILE A 113 10.58 -8.77 9.97
CA ILE A 113 11.07 -9.90 10.78
C ILE A 113 10.57 -11.22 10.22
N THR A 114 9.28 -11.29 9.94
CA THR A 114 8.66 -12.55 9.53
C THR A 114 9.06 -12.96 8.12
N PHE A 115 9.10 -12.01 7.17
CA PHE A 115 9.64 -12.28 5.83
C PHE A 115 11.11 -12.70 5.89
N GLY A 116 11.90 -12.06 6.75
CA GLY A 116 13.29 -12.46 6.99
C GLY A 116 13.41 -13.90 7.52
N SER A 117 12.50 -14.33 8.40
CA SER A 117 12.44 -15.73 8.85
C SER A 117 12.08 -16.68 7.70
N ARG A 118 11.19 -16.28 6.80
CA ARG A 118 10.82 -17.10 5.63
C ARG A 118 11.93 -17.18 4.59
N PHE A 119 12.69 -16.10 4.41
CA PHE A 119 13.91 -16.09 3.61
C PHE A 119 14.96 -17.05 4.18
N LEU A 120 15.13 -17.07 5.50
CA LEU A 120 16.08 -17.96 6.17
C LEU A 120 15.78 -19.43 5.89
N ASP A 121 14.53 -19.84 6.08
CA ASP A 121 14.10 -21.21 5.86
C ASP A 121 14.12 -21.59 4.37
N GLY A 122 13.79 -20.65 3.48
CA GLY A 122 13.69 -20.91 2.05
C GLY A 122 15.01 -20.88 1.28
N THR A 123 16.04 -20.20 1.80
CA THR A 123 17.34 -20.04 1.12
C THR A 123 18.47 -20.77 1.83
N ASN A 124 18.15 -21.71 2.74
CA ASN A 124 19.12 -22.45 3.55
C ASN A 124 20.15 -21.53 4.24
N GLY A 125 19.68 -20.43 4.84
CA GLY A 125 20.56 -19.52 5.59
C GLY A 125 21.33 -18.47 4.76
N GLN A 126 21.07 -18.33 3.45
CA GLN A 126 21.69 -17.29 2.63
C GLN A 126 21.15 -15.88 2.92
N PHE A 127 19.85 -15.79 3.22
CA PHE A 127 19.20 -14.55 3.68
C PHE A 127 18.58 -14.78 5.05
N GLY A 128 18.77 -13.85 5.97
CA GLY A 128 18.18 -13.90 7.30
C GLY A 128 17.27 -12.71 7.62
N VAL A 129 16.86 -12.68 8.88
CA VAL A 129 16.07 -11.58 9.46
C VAL A 129 16.85 -10.27 9.45
N LEU A 130 18.15 -10.35 9.73
CA LEU A 130 19.02 -9.20 9.84
C LEU A 130 19.17 -8.51 8.47
N GLU A 131 19.43 -9.26 7.41
CA GLU A 131 19.51 -8.77 6.04
C GLU A 131 18.19 -8.16 5.57
N MET A 132 17.05 -8.73 5.97
CA MET A 132 15.74 -8.17 5.63
C MET A 132 15.49 -6.82 6.32
N ILE A 133 15.87 -6.68 7.60
CA ILE A 133 15.75 -5.41 8.33
C ILE A 133 16.70 -4.35 7.74
N VAL A 134 17.96 -4.73 7.46
CA VAL A 134 18.94 -3.85 6.81
C VAL A 134 18.47 -3.44 5.41
N SER A 135 17.92 -4.37 4.63
CA SER A 135 17.34 -4.10 3.31
C SER A 135 16.24 -3.04 3.41
N THR A 136 15.29 -3.24 4.31
CA THR A 136 14.16 -2.33 4.52
C THR A 136 14.67 -0.94 4.92
N CYS A 137 15.59 -0.87 5.88
CA CYS A 137 16.19 0.37 6.35
C CYS A 137 16.87 1.17 5.21
N ILE A 138 17.86 0.58 4.54
CA ILE A 138 18.65 1.27 3.51
C ILE A 138 17.76 1.64 2.33
N SER A 139 16.94 0.70 1.87
CA SER A 139 16.07 0.92 0.71
C SER A 139 15.06 2.02 0.94
N GLY A 140 14.41 2.03 2.12
CA GLY A 140 13.42 3.04 2.46
C GLY A 140 14.03 4.41 2.73
N MET A 141 15.25 4.49 3.29
CA MET A 141 15.98 5.76 3.42
C MET A 141 16.34 6.34 2.04
N LEU A 142 16.87 5.53 1.12
CA LEU A 142 17.19 5.96 -0.25
C LEU A 142 15.93 6.35 -1.03
N PHE A 143 14.85 5.59 -0.87
CA PHE A 143 13.60 5.87 -1.57
C PHE A 143 12.92 7.13 -1.00
N SER A 144 12.73 7.25 0.31
CA SER A 144 12.08 8.42 0.93
C SER A 144 12.80 9.74 0.64
N THR A 145 14.13 9.70 0.53
CA THR A 145 14.94 10.89 0.20
C THR A 145 14.74 11.35 -1.24
N PHE A 146 14.77 10.45 -2.22
CA PHE A 146 14.81 10.85 -3.65
C PHE A 146 13.55 10.56 -4.48
N ALA A 147 12.61 9.73 -4.00
CA ALA A 147 11.43 9.32 -4.77
C ALA A 147 10.46 10.47 -5.07
N GLY A 148 9.63 10.30 -6.10
CA GLY A 148 8.54 11.21 -6.44
C GLY A 148 7.39 11.15 -5.44
N GLN A 149 7.05 9.95 -4.96
CA GLN A 149 6.03 9.73 -3.94
C GLN A 149 6.62 9.19 -2.62
N PRO A 150 7.05 10.08 -1.70
CA PRO A 150 7.71 9.67 -0.47
C PRO A 150 6.78 9.07 0.58
N LEU A 151 5.47 9.02 0.34
CA LEU A 151 4.52 8.34 1.24
C LEU A 151 4.52 6.82 1.06
N SER A 152 5.12 6.30 -0.01
CA SER A 152 5.23 4.85 -0.20
C SER A 152 6.35 4.24 0.65
N ILE A 153 6.00 3.25 1.46
CA ILE A 153 6.92 2.53 2.35
C ILE A 153 7.45 1.31 1.61
N LEU A 154 8.77 1.17 1.53
CA LEU A 154 9.42 -0.01 0.95
C LEU A 154 9.54 -1.11 2.00
N GLY A 155 9.38 -2.35 1.59
CA GLY A 155 9.53 -3.53 2.44
C GLY A 155 9.53 -4.81 1.61
N ALA A 156 9.51 -5.96 2.30
CA ALA A 156 9.30 -7.24 1.62
C ALA A 156 7.84 -7.43 1.23
N THR A 157 7.63 -8.12 0.11
CA THR A 157 6.33 -8.60 -0.34
C THR A 157 6.39 -10.10 -0.62
N GLY A 158 5.26 -10.78 -0.46
CA GLY A 158 5.14 -12.22 -0.72
C GLY A 158 5.60 -12.64 -2.12
N PRO A 159 5.20 -11.92 -3.19
CA PRO A 159 5.66 -12.19 -4.54
C PRO A 159 7.18 -12.15 -4.70
N PHE A 160 7.85 -11.13 -4.13
CA PHE A 160 9.30 -11.01 -4.19
C PHE A 160 10.01 -12.12 -3.39
N LEU A 161 9.45 -12.52 -2.25
CA LEU A 161 9.91 -13.69 -1.49
C LEU A 161 9.84 -14.94 -2.36
N ALA A 162 8.66 -15.28 -2.88
CA ALA A 162 8.44 -16.49 -3.68
C ALA A 162 9.40 -16.56 -4.87
N TYR A 163 9.54 -15.46 -5.60
CA TYR A 163 10.41 -15.43 -6.78
C TYR A 163 11.91 -15.49 -6.43
N SER A 164 12.32 -14.94 -5.27
CA SER A 164 13.69 -15.10 -4.78
C SER A 164 14.02 -16.55 -4.42
N LEU A 165 13.06 -17.31 -3.87
CA LEU A 165 13.25 -18.74 -3.60
C LEU A 165 13.41 -19.55 -4.88
N VAL A 166 12.66 -19.20 -5.93
CA VAL A 166 12.84 -19.80 -7.26
C VAL A 166 14.22 -19.47 -7.81
N CYS A 167 14.69 -18.22 -7.65
CA CYS A 167 16.04 -17.85 -8.07
C CYS A 167 17.12 -18.63 -7.31
N TYR A 168 16.91 -18.91 -6.02
CA TYR A 168 17.77 -19.78 -5.23
C TYR A 168 17.79 -21.22 -5.77
N ASP A 169 16.61 -21.81 -5.99
CA ASP A 169 16.50 -23.16 -6.55
C ASP A 169 17.15 -23.27 -7.94
N LEU A 170 17.01 -22.24 -8.79
CA LEU A 170 17.66 -22.16 -10.11
C LEU A 170 19.19 -22.06 -9.99
N ALA A 171 19.71 -21.33 -9.01
CA ALA A 171 21.15 -21.24 -8.78
C ALA A 171 21.72 -22.60 -8.37
N VAL A 172 21.04 -23.29 -7.46
CA VAL A 172 21.43 -24.64 -6.99
C VAL A 172 21.36 -25.65 -8.13
N ALA A 173 20.29 -25.64 -8.94
CA ALA A 173 20.14 -26.55 -10.08
C ALA A 173 21.23 -26.38 -11.15
N MET A 174 21.77 -25.17 -11.28
CA MET A 174 22.81 -24.82 -12.25
C MET A 174 24.23 -24.86 -11.65
N ASP A 175 24.39 -25.33 -10.40
CA ASP A 175 25.66 -25.37 -9.67
C ASP A 175 26.37 -24.00 -9.60
N LEU A 176 25.56 -22.95 -9.43
CA LEU A 176 25.99 -21.56 -9.25
C LEU A 176 25.89 -21.16 -7.79
N GLU A 177 26.90 -20.42 -7.32
CA GLU A 177 26.84 -19.78 -6.01
C GLU A 177 25.73 -18.71 -5.99
N PHE A 178 24.78 -18.84 -5.07
CA PHE A 178 23.57 -18.01 -5.06
C PHE A 178 23.88 -16.52 -4.91
N MET A 179 24.82 -16.13 -4.06
CA MET A 179 25.03 -14.72 -3.72
C MET A 179 25.66 -13.92 -4.88
N PRO A 180 26.74 -14.37 -5.55
CA PRO A 180 27.21 -13.74 -6.78
C PRO A 180 26.20 -13.80 -7.93
N TYR A 181 25.48 -14.92 -8.07
CA TYR A 181 24.40 -15.03 -9.05
C TYR A 181 23.33 -13.96 -8.82
N TYR A 182 22.85 -13.83 -7.58
CA TYR A 182 21.86 -12.87 -7.16
C TYR A 182 22.34 -11.42 -7.33
N PHE A 183 23.63 -11.12 -7.13
CA PHE A 183 24.22 -9.83 -7.47
C PHE A 183 23.99 -9.49 -8.95
N TRP A 184 24.32 -10.39 -9.86
CA TRP A 184 24.13 -10.17 -11.31
C TRP A 184 22.66 -10.07 -11.68
N VAL A 185 21.78 -10.88 -11.08
CA VAL A 185 20.33 -10.78 -11.26
C VAL A 185 19.84 -9.38 -10.85
N CYS A 186 20.27 -8.86 -9.70
CA CYS A 186 19.90 -7.53 -9.23
C CYS A 186 20.45 -6.41 -10.12
N MET A 187 21.67 -6.54 -10.65
CA MET A 187 22.27 -5.56 -11.57
C MET A 187 21.55 -5.51 -12.92
N TRP A 188 21.18 -6.66 -13.49
CA TRP A 188 20.33 -6.71 -14.69
C TRP A 188 18.93 -6.16 -14.42
N CYS A 189 18.35 -6.48 -13.27
CA CYS A 189 17.04 -5.95 -12.86
C CYS A 189 17.08 -4.42 -12.71
N SER A 190 18.14 -3.88 -12.12
CA SER A 190 18.42 -2.44 -12.03
C SER A 190 18.46 -1.80 -13.42
N LEU A 191 19.22 -2.38 -14.35
CA LEU A 191 19.29 -1.89 -15.73
C LEU A 191 17.91 -1.88 -16.40
N PHE A 192 17.17 -2.98 -16.35
CA PHE A 192 15.83 -3.04 -16.95
C PHE A 192 14.86 -2.03 -16.34
N THR A 193 14.90 -1.87 -15.01
CA THR A 193 14.06 -0.90 -14.29
C THR A 193 14.37 0.53 -14.72
N ILE A 194 15.64 0.88 -14.91
CA ILE A 194 16.06 2.19 -15.42
C ILE A 194 15.58 2.39 -16.86
N LEU A 195 15.73 1.39 -17.72
CA LEU A 195 15.27 1.47 -19.11
C LEU A 195 13.75 1.69 -19.19
N VAL A 196 12.98 0.98 -18.36
CA VAL A 196 11.52 1.14 -18.29
C VAL A 196 11.12 2.57 -17.90
N SER A 197 11.83 3.19 -16.95
CA SER A 197 11.59 4.59 -16.57
C SER A 197 11.98 5.58 -17.68
N ILE A 198 13.11 5.36 -18.36
CA ILE A 198 13.61 6.24 -19.44
C ILE A 198 12.73 6.17 -20.70
N PHE A 199 12.21 5.00 -21.04
CA PHE A 199 11.34 4.79 -22.20
C PHE A 199 9.86 5.08 -21.93
N ASP A 200 9.54 5.74 -20.81
CA ASP A 200 8.19 6.22 -20.50
C ASP A 200 7.16 5.09 -20.39
N LEU A 201 7.61 3.88 -20.06
CA LEU A 201 6.76 2.71 -19.99
C LEU A 201 5.84 2.72 -18.77
N CYS A 202 6.08 3.57 -17.75
CA CYS A 202 5.15 3.74 -16.63
C CYS A 202 3.78 4.28 -17.09
N ALA A 203 3.68 4.91 -18.25
CA ALA A 203 2.40 5.29 -18.85
C ALA A 203 1.47 4.09 -19.13
N LEU A 204 2.00 2.86 -19.26
CA LEU A 204 1.20 1.65 -19.38
C LEU A 204 0.35 1.35 -18.14
N MET A 205 0.71 1.93 -16.98
CA MET A 205 -0.09 1.78 -15.75
C MET A 205 -1.49 2.36 -15.86
N LYS A 206 -1.73 3.28 -16.81
CA LYS A 206 -3.09 3.75 -17.14
C LYS A 206 -4.02 2.61 -17.58
N HIS A 207 -3.47 1.47 -18.03
CA HIS A 207 -4.25 0.30 -18.43
C HIS A 207 -4.48 -0.71 -17.30
N VAL A 208 -3.84 -0.52 -16.15
CA VAL A 208 -4.14 -1.31 -14.94
C VAL A 208 -5.37 -0.69 -14.29
N THR A 209 -6.43 -1.47 -14.17
CA THR A 209 -7.70 -1.06 -13.53
C THR A 209 -7.95 -1.87 -12.26
N MET A 210 -8.94 -1.47 -11.48
CA MET A 210 -9.38 -2.15 -10.25
C MET A 210 -9.51 -3.67 -10.37
N PHE A 211 -9.90 -4.17 -11.55
CA PHE A 211 -9.90 -5.61 -11.84
C PHE A 211 -8.59 -6.30 -11.46
N SER A 212 -7.46 -5.73 -11.90
CA SER A 212 -6.13 -6.30 -11.66
C SER A 212 -5.65 -6.02 -10.25
N GLU A 213 -6.00 -4.84 -9.71
CA GLU A 213 -5.63 -4.43 -8.35
C GLU A 213 -6.28 -5.34 -7.30
N ASP A 214 -7.58 -5.65 -7.44
CA ASP A 214 -8.33 -6.52 -6.55
C ASP A 214 -7.81 -7.96 -6.57
N ILE A 215 -7.47 -8.48 -7.75
CA ILE A 215 -6.84 -9.81 -7.90
C ILE A 215 -5.48 -9.81 -7.19
N PHE A 216 -4.67 -8.77 -7.37
CA PHE A 216 -3.35 -8.67 -6.76
C PHE A 216 -3.40 -8.57 -5.23
N ALA A 217 -4.22 -7.65 -4.70
CA ALA A 217 -4.45 -7.52 -3.27
C ALA A 217 -5.02 -8.83 -2.69
N GLY A 218 -5.92 -9.48 -3.44
CA GLY A 218 -6.50 -10.76 -3.07
C GLY A 218 -5.49 -11.90 -2.99
N LEU A 219 -4.56 -11.96 -3.95
CA LEU A 219 -3.46 -12.90 -3.96
C LEU A 219 -2.54 -12.70 -2.76
N ILE A 220 -2.14 -11.45 -2.45
CA ILE A 220 -1.30 -11.15 -1.29
C ILE A 220 -1.97 -11.62 0.01
N SER A 221 -3.26 -11.29 0.19
CA SER A 221 -4.03 -11.71 1.35
C SER A 221 -4.11 -13.23 1.47
N LEU A 222 -4.37 -13.93 0.36
CA LEU A 222 -4.40 -15.40 0.31
C LEU A 222 -3.05 -16.01 0.68
N ILE A 223 -1.95 -15.46 0.16
CA ILE A 223 -0.58 -15.88 0.51
C ILE A 223 -0.35 -15.72 2.02
N PHE A 224 -0.72 -14.58 2.62
CA PHE A 224 -0.54 -14.38 4.07
C PHE A 224 -1.37 -15.33 4.94
N ILE A 225 -2.60 -15.63 4.53
CA ILE A 225 -3.46 -16.58 5.23
C ILE A 225 -2.83 -17.99 5.18
N ILE A 226 -2.41 -18.42 3.99
CA ILE A 226 -1.86 -19.77 3.79
C ILE A 226 -0.48 -19.90 4.43
N ASP A 227 0.45 -18.99 4.18
CA ASP A 227 1.79 -19.00 4.79
C ASP A 227 1.73 -18.80 6.32
N GLY A 228 0.67 -18.20 6.85
CA GLY A 228 0.42 -18.12 8.29
C GLY A 228 -0.01 -19.44 8.92
N VAL A 229 -0.90 -20.21 8.27
CA VAL A 229 -1.47 -21.45 8.81
C VAL A 229 -0.64 -22.69 8.49
N LEU A 230 -0.07 -22.76 7.30
CA LEU A 230 0.60 -23.97 6.78
C LEU A 230 1.76 -24.45 7.67
N PRO A 231 2.64 -23.58 8.21
CA PRO A 231 3.69 -24.02 9.13
C PRO A 231 3.14 -24.63 10.43
N ILE A 232 2.05 -24.09 10.98
CA ILE A 232 1.40 -24.62 12.19
C ILE A 232 0.88 -26.04 11.93
N ILE A 233 0.29 -26.30 10.75
CA ILE A 233 -0.16 -27.64 10.37
C ILE A 233 1.04 -28.60 10.18
N ARG A 234 2.09 -28.13 9.52
CA ARG A 234 3.33 -28.92 9.31
C ARG A 234 4.00 -29.31 10.62
N ASN A 235 3.95 -28.45 11.63
CA ASN A 235 4.47 -28.73 12.96
C ASN A 235 3.83 -29.96 13.64
N PHE A 236 2.60 -30.33 13.27
CA PHE A 236 1.96 -31.57 13.74
C PHE A 236 2.33 -32.81 12.91
N THR A 237 2.79 -32.60 11.68
CA THR A 237 3.11 -33.68 10.75
C THR A 237 4.59 -34.05 10.82
N ASP A 238 5.46 -33.07 11.09
CA ASP A 238 6.88 -33.30 11.30
C ASP A 238 7.11 -33.95 12.67
N ASN A 239 7.55 -35.21 12.68
CA ASN A 239 7.92 -35.99 13.88
C ASN A 239 9.07 -35.39 14.71
N GLN A 240 9.54 -34.18 14.39
CA GLN A 240 10.63 -33.52 15.09
C GLN A 240 10.21 -32.81 16.38
N MET A 241 8.91 -32.55 16.58
CA MET A 241 8.41 -31.88 17.79
C MET A 241 7.50 -32.78 18.61
N SER A 242 7.58 -32.62 19.93
CA SER A 242 6.61 -33.24 20.83
C SER A 242 5.22 -32.66 20.57
N LEU A 243 4.17 -33.49 20.71
CA LEU A 243 2.78 -33.05 20.56
C LEU A 243 2.47 -31.85 21.48
N THR A 244 3.01 -31.84 22.70
CA THR A 244 2.87 -30.75 23.66
C THR A 244 3.41 -29.43 23.12
N SER A 245 4.60 -29.45 22.50
CA SER A 245 5.21 -28.26 21.89
C SER A 245 4.38 -27.75 20.70
N ALA A 246 3.91 -28.64 19.84
CA ALA A 246 3.09 -28.27 18.69
C ALA A 246 1.72 -27.67 19.11
N MET A 247 1.10 -28.24 20.14
CA MET A 247 -0.12 -27.72 20.75
C MET A 247 0.11 -26.34 21.37
N PHE A 248 1.24 -26.14 22.07
CA PHE A 248 1.59 -24.85 22.65
C PHE A 248 1.88 -23.78 21.58
N GLU A 249 2.59 -24.12 20.50
CA GLU A 249 2.76 -23.22 19.36
C GLU A 249 1.43 -22.82 18.71
N THR A 250 0.51 -23.77 18.58
CA THR A 250 -0.85 -23.49 18.07
C THR A 250 -1.63 -22.58 19.01
N LEU A 251 -1.50 -22.77 20.32
CA LEU A 251 -2.11 -21.89 21.31
C LEU A 251 -1.55 -20.46 21.21
N LEU A 252 -0.23 -20.30 21.08
CA LEU A 252 0.40 -19.00 20.87
C LEU A 252 -0.05 -18.33 19.57
N PHE A 253 -0.18 -19.10 18.49
CA PHE A 253 -0.72 -18.63 17.22
C PHE A 253 -2.15 -18.08 17.39
N VAL A 254 -3.06 -18.88 17.96
CA VAL A 254 -4.46 -18.48 18.18
C VAL A 254 -4.56 -17.30 19.14
N TYR A 255 -3.76 -17.28 20.21
CA TYR A 255 -3.71 -16.18 21.16
C TYR A 255 -3.27 -14.87 20.49
N THR A 256 -2.21 -14.91 19.70
CA THR A 256 -1.69 -13.73 19.00
C THR A 256 -2.73 -13.18 18.02
N PHE A 257 -3.31 -14.05 17.20
CA PHE A 257 -4.37 -13.67 16.25
C PHE A 257 -5.61 -13.12 16.97
N GLY A 258 -6.08 -13.81 18.01
CA GLY A 258 -7.27 -13.43 18.77
C GLY A 258 -7.10 -12.10 19.49
N LEU A 259 -5.95 -11.89 20.12
CA LEU A 259 -5.65 -10.63 20.82
C LEU A 259 -5.48 -9.47 19.84
N ALA A 260 -4.77 -9.66 18.73
CA ALA A 260 -4.63 -8.63 17.69
C ALA A 260 -6.01 -8.26 17.11
N SER A 261 -6.85 -9.25 16.81
CA SER A 261 -8.20 -9.03 16.29
C SER A 261 -9.09 -8.32 17.30
N TYR A 262 -9.05 -8.72 18.57
CA TYR A 262 -9.81 -8.11 19.65
C TYR A 262 -9.40 -6.64 19.87
N LEU A 263 -8.10 -6.35 19.97
CA LEU A 263 -7.60 -4.99 20.17
C LEU A 263 -7.88 -4.08 18.97
N SER A 264 -7.77 -4.60 17.75
CA SER A 264 -8.15 -3.85 16.55
C SER A 264 -9.65 -3.57 16.49
N TYR A 265 -10.48 -4.55 16.86
CA TYR A 265 -11.93 -4.38 16.95
C TYR A 265 -12.34 -3.43 18.09
N PHE A 266 -11.54 -3.36 19.16
CA PHE A 266 -11.79 -2.51 20.34
C PHE A 266 -12.02 -1.05 19.97
N ARG A 267 -11.45 -0.57 18.85
CA ARG A 267 -11.71 0.76 18.26
C ARG A 267 -13.19 1.08 18.10
N ARG A 268 -14.02 0.09 17.76
CA ARG A 268 -15.46 0.25 17.48
C ARG A 268 -16.33 0.20 18.74
N THR A 269 -15.73 -0.19 19.87
CA THR A 269 -16.49 -0.39 21.10
C THR A 269 -16.63 0.93 21.87
N PRO A 270 -17.76 1.17 22.56
CA PRO A 270 -17.96 2.40 23.35
C PRO A 270 -17.16 2.42 24.67
N TRP A 271 -16.43 1.35 24.96
CA TRP A 271 -15.68 1.18 26.19
C TRP A 271 -14.36 1.96 26.11
N LEU A 272 -13.95 2.58 27.23
CA LEU A 272 -12.72 3.37 27.40
C LEU A 272 -12.72 4.77 26.73
N ILE A 273 -11.84 5.65 27.20
CA ILE A 273 -11.61 6.99 26.63
C ILE A 273 -11.06 6.84 25.20
N ARG A 274 -11.58 7.65 24.27
CA ARG A 274 -11.24 7.63 22.84
C ARG A 274 -9.73 7.56 22.55
N GLY A 275 -8.93 8.38 23.23
CA GLY A 275 -7.48 8.42 23.03
C GLY A 275 -6.82 7.06 23.33
N ALA A 276 -7.15 6.47 24.47
CA ALA A 276 -6.62 5.17 24.88
C ALA A 276 -7.13 4.05 23.97
N ARG A 277 -8.41 4.07 23.58
CA ARG A 277 -9.01 3.10 22.65
C ARG A 277 -8.30 3.10 21.29
N ASN A 278 -8.04 4.29 20.74
CA ASN A 278 -7.34 4.44 19.47
C ASN A 278 -5.87 4.02 19.58
N LEU A 279 -5.21 4.35 20.70
CA LEU A 279 -3.85 3.91 20.99
C LEU A 279 -3.78 2.37 21.00
N MET A 280 -4.65 1.70 21.76
CA MET A 280 -4.68 0.23 21.84
C MET A 280 -4.96 -0.42 20.48
N ALA A 281 -5.88 0.12 19.69
CA ALA A 281 -6.18 -0.41 18.36
C ALA A 281 -5.04 -0.19 17.36
N ASN A 282 -4.35 0.96 17.42
CA ASN A 282 -3.20 1.22 16.55
C ASN A 282 -2.02 0.30 16.92
N PHE A 283 -1.81 0.03 18.21
CA PHE A 283 -0.75 -0.86 18.68
C PHE A 283 -1.22 -2.32 18.85
N ALA A 284 -2.37 -2.71 18.29
CA ALA A 284 -2.98 -4.03 18.50
C ALA A 284 -2.02 -5.19 18.16
N VAL A 285 -1.40 -5.13 16.98
CA VAL A 285 -0.44 -6.15 16.51
C VAL A 285 0.81 -6.17 17.38
N THR A 286 1.33 -5.00 17.76
CA THR A 286 2.49 -4.87 18.63
C THR A 286 2.24 -5.47 20.01
N ILE A 287 1.12 -5.10 20.63
CA ILE A 287 0.74 -5.55 21.96
C ILE A 287 0.55 -7.06 21.95
N ALA A 288 -0.11 -7.60 20.92
CA ALA A 288 -0.29 -9.03 20.75
C ALA A 288 1.04 -9.78 20.58
N LEU A 289 1.96 -9.24 19.77
CA LEU A 289 3.28 -9.82 19.57
C LEU A 289 4.12 -9.83 20.86
N VAL A 290 4.17 -8.70 21.57
CA VAL A 290 4.94 -8.58 22.83
C VAL A 290 4.33 -9.44 23.92
N SER A 291 3.00 -9.45 24.09
CA SER A 291 2.35 -10.26 25.12
C SER A 291 2.48 -11.76 24.87
N ALA A 292 2.31 -12.20 23.63
CA ALA A 292 2.47 -13.61 23.27
C ALA A 292 3.93 -14.06 23.38
N SER A 293 4.88 -13.21 23.03
CA SER A 293 6.31 -13.50 23.19
C SER A 293 6.72 -13.53 24.67
N ALA A 294 6.16 -12.66 25.50
CA ALA A 294 6.36 -12.71 26.95
C ALA A 294 5.79 -14.01 27.56
N LEU A 295 4.59 -14.42 27.13
CA LEU A 295 3.99 -15.69 27.53
C LEU A 295 4.88 -16.87 27.12
N ALA A 296 5.37 -16.87 25.88
CA ALA A 296 6.27 -17.89 25.39
C ALA A 296 7.59 -17.93 26.17
N ALA A 297 8.17 -16.79 26.52
CA ALA A 297 9.40 -16.72 27.30
C ALA A 297 9.23 -17.31 28.72
N ILE A 298 8.08 -17.10 29.37
CA ILE A 298 7.77 -17.67 30.69
C ILE A 298 7.72 -19.20 30.63
N TYR A 299 7.11 -19.77 29.59
CA TYR A 299 6.93 -21.22 29.42
C TYR A 299 8.02 -21.89 28.55
N SER A 300 9.01 -21.12 28.09
CA SER A 300 10.08 -21.60 27.21
C SER A 300 11.02 -22.61 27.88
N THR A 301 11.16 -22.57 29.20
CA THR A 301 12.06 -23.46 29.93
C THR A 301 11.54 -24.91 29.96
N GLU A 302 10.23 -25.10 29.77
CA GLU A 302 9.57 -26.41 29.81
C GLU A 302 9.26 -26.96 28.40
N THR A 303 9.34 -26.13 27.35
CA THR A 303 8.96 -26.48 25.98
C THR A 303 10.04 -26.10 24.98
N ASN A 304 10.45 -27.06 24.14
CA ASN A 304 11.40 -26.82 23.03
C ASN A 304 10.74 -26.02 21.89
N LEU A 305 10.44 -24.74 22.14
CA LEU A 305 9.85 -23.81 21.18
C LEU A 305 10.83 -23.41 20.09
N ARG A 306 10.34 -23.26 18.85
CA ARG A 306 11.13 -22.70 17.76
C ARG A 306 11.18 -21.18 17.86
N MET A 307 12.20 -20.69 18.57
CA MET A 307 12.52 -19.26 18.65
C MET A 307 13.13 -18.73 17.35
N LEU A 308 13.08 -17.42 17.17
CA LEU A 308 13.71 -16.75 16.05
C LEU A 308 15.24 -16.81 16.18
N THR A 309 15.88 -17.35 15.15
CA THR A 309 17.33 -17.46 15.05
C THR A 309 17.89 -16.16 14.48
N VAL A 310 18.27 -15.23 15.35
CA VAL A 310 18.97 -14.00 14.99
C VAL A 310 20.36 -14.03 15.61
N ASP A 311 21.39 -13.78 14.82
CA ASP A 311 22.75 -13.61 15.35
C ASP A 311 22.84 -12.32 16.16
N ALA A 312 23.55 -12.37 17.30
CA ALA A 312 23.71 -11.18 18.14
C ALA A 312 24.73 -10.19 17.54
N ASP A 313 25.67 -10.72 16.77
CA ASP A 313 26.69 -9.94 16.08
C ASP A 313 26.15 -9.46 14.74
N PHE A 314 26.37 -8.18 14.42
CA PHE A 314 25.99 -7.54 13.16
C PHE A 314 26.79 -8.13 11.98
N SER A 315 26.41 -9.33 11.60
CA SER A 315 27.09 -10.17 10.63
C SER A 315 26.05 -10.89 9.79
N PRO A 316 26.30 -11.08 8.48
CA PRO A 316 25.41 -11.86 7.64
C PRO A 316 25.21 -13.29 8.19
N SER A 317 24.03 -13.82 7.92
CA SER A 317 23.56 -15.15 8.34
C SER A 317 24.33 -16.30 7.66
N LEU A 318 24.91 -16.06 6.48
CA LEU A 318 25.69 -17.08 5.78
C LEU A 318 27.05 -17.34 6.46
N THR A 319 27.23 -18.57 6.93
CA THR A 319 28.53 -19.13 7.32
C THR A 319 29.18 -19.81 6.11
N LEU A 320 30.40 -19.40 5.78
CA LEU A 320 31.21 -19.99 4.73
C LEU A 320 31.72 -21.38 5.13
N ALA A 321 32.15 -22.18 4.16
CA ALA A 321 32.79 -23.48 4.36
C ALA A 321 34.08 -23.40 5.21
N THR A 322 34.69 -22.22 5.30
CA THR A 322 35.84 -21.91 6.17
C THR A 322 35.48 -21.71 7.64
N GLY A 323 34.18 -21.63 7.98
CA GLY A 323 33.67 -21.33 9.31
C GLY A 323 33.56 -19.84 9.64
N GLU A 324 34.01 -18.96 8.75
CA GLU A 324 33.85 -17.50 8.89
C GLU A 324 32.49 -17.03 8.34
N LYS A 325 32.00 -15.89 8.82
CA LYS A 325 30.78 -15.27 8.30
C LYS A 325 31.08 -14.46 7.05
N ARG A 326 30.13 -14.43 6.12
CA ARG A 326 30.24 -13.67 4.87
C ARG A 326 30.49 -12.18 5.14
N ASN A 327 31.31 -11.54 4.30
CA ASN A 327 31.39 -10.07 4.29
C ASN A 327 30.11 -9.45 3.73
N TRP A 328 29.77 -8.24 4.18
CA TRP A 328 28.60 -7.51 3.68
C TRP A 328 28.67 -7.24 2.17
N ILE A 329 29.85 -6.87 1.66
CA ILE A 329 30.05 -6.62 0.24
C ILE A 329 30.18 -7.96 -0.50
N VAL A 330 29.28 -8.19 -1.46
CA VAL A 330 29.30 -9.36 -2.34
C VAL A 330 30.41 -9.20 -3.38
N ASN A 331 31.27 -10.21 -3.51
CA ASN A 331 32.18 -10.28 -4.65
C ASN A 331 31.42 -10.81 -5.88
N PRO A 332 31.33 -10.04 -6.99
CA PRO A 332 30.60 -10.46 -8.19
C PRO A 332 31.24 -11.65 -8.93
N MET A 333 32.52 -11.95 -8.67
CA MET A 333 33.26 -13.01 -9.36
C MET A 333 33.32 -14.33 -8.58
N GLY A 334 32.60 -14.44 -7.45
CA GLY A 334 32.61 -15.63 -6.60
C GLY A 334 33.07 -15.33 -5.18
N ILE A 335 32.54 -16.07 -4.20
CA ILE A 335 33.00 -16.01 -2.81
C ILE A 335 33.75 -17.30 -2.46
N GLU A 336 33.12 -18.46 -2.64
CA GLU A 336 33.77 -19.77 -2.43
C GLU A 336 34.26 -20.41 -3.73
N LYS A 337 33.51 -20.21 -4.82
CA LYS A 337 33.79 -20.76 -6.14
C LYS A 337 33.84 -19.65 -7.16
N ASP A 338 34.77 -19.73 -8.11
CA ASP A 338 34.83 -18.79 -9.23
C ASP A 338 33.51 -18.79 -10.00
N PHE A 339 32.93 -17.61 -10.17
CA PHE A 339 31.65 -17.46 -10.83
C PHE A 339 31.83 -17.62 -12.35
N PRO A 340 31.14 -18.59 -12.99
CA PRO A 340 31.33 -18.82 -14.41
C PRO A 340 30.78 -17.65 -15.24
N LEU A 341 31.51 -17.24 -16.27
CA LEU A 341 31.14 -16.09 -17.11
C LEU A 341 29.79 -16.26 -17.83
N TRP A 342 29.37 -17.50 -18.12
CA TRP A 342 28.06 -17.79 -18.70
C TRP A 342 26.91 -17.58 -17.70
N GLY A 343 27.21 -17.58 -16.40
CA GLY A 343 26.24 -17.28 -15.33
C GLY A 343 25.75 -15.83 -15.37
N ILE A 344 26.56 -14.91 -15.92
CA ILE A 344 26.21 -13.48 -16.05
C ILE A 344 25.05 -13.27 -17.03
N PRO A 345 25.09 -13.75 -18.29
CA PRO A 345 23.95 -13.65 -19.18
C PRO A 345 22.80 -14.57 -18.75
N TYR A 346 23.06 -15.69 -18.06
CA TYR A 346 22.00 -16.54 -17.51
C TYR A 346 21.12 -15.79 -16.49
N ALA A 347 21.72 -14.91 -15.68
CA ALA A 347 21.02 -14.06 -14.72
C ALA A 347 20.04 -13.05 -15.36
N ILE A 348 20.05 -12.85 -16.68
CA ILE A 348 19.06 -12.00 -17.37
C ILE A 348 17.64 -12.55 -17.25
N LEU A 349 17.48 -13.87 -17.37
CA LEU A 349 16.17 -14.52 -17.34
C LEU A 349 15.40 -14.23 -16.04
N PRO A 350 15.94 -14.52 -14.84
CA PRO A 350 15.27 -14.17 -13.60
C PRO A 350 15.15 -12.66 -13.41
N ALA A 351 16.11 -11.87 -13.87
CA ALA A 351 16.10 -10.41 -13.73
C ALA A 351 14.92 -9.75 -14.45
N ILE A 352 14.50 -10.28 -15.60
CA ILE A 352 13.31 -9.78 -16.30
C ILE A 352 12.06 -9.99 -15.43
N GLY A 353 11.90 -11.17 -14.83
CA GLY A 353 10.75 -11.43 -13.95
C GLY A 353 10.74 -10.53 -12.71
N PHE A 354 11.90 -10.28 -12.08
CA PHE A 354 12.01 -9.30 -10.99
C PHE A 354 11.71 -7.87 -11.46
N ALA A 355 12.14 -7.48 -12.67
CA ALA A 355 11.86 -6.16 -13.21
C ALA A 355 10.37 -5.97 -13.51
N VAL A 356 9.70 -6.98 -14.07
CA VAL A 356 8.24 -6.96 -14.30
C VAL A 356 7.47 -6.90 -12.99
N LEU A 357 7.82 -7.76 -12.03
CA LEU A 357 7.17 -7.78 -10.72
C LEU A 357 7.40 -6.46 -9.98
N GLY A 358 8.64 -5.95 -10.02
CA GLY A 358 8.99 -4.68 -9.42
C GLY A 358 8.27 -3.49 -10.05
N TYR A 359 8.12 -3.50 -11.37
CA TYR A 359 7.34 -2.51 -12.10
C TYR A 359 5.87 -2.49 -11.66
N LEU A 360 5.24 -3.68 -11.58
CA LEU A 360 3.84 -3.80 -11.18
C LEU A 360 3.64 -3.38 -9.72
N ASP A 361 4.35 -3.99 -8.76
CA ASP A 361 4.19 -3.71 -7.33
C ASP A 361 4.43 -2.24 -7.00
N GLN A 362 5.50 -1.64 -7.56
CA GLN A 362 5.87 -0.25 -7.29
C GLN A 362 4.83 0.72 -7.84
N ASN A 363 4.50 0.59 -9.13
CA ASN A 363 3.62 1.54 -9.76
C ASN A 363 2.17 1.37 -9.30
N LEU A 364 1.72 0.13 -9.09
CA LEU A 364 0.39 -0.14 -8.55
C LEU A 364 0.24 0.50 -7.17
N THR A 365 1.22 0.31 -6.29
CA THR A 365 1.20 0.96 -4.97
C THR A 365 1.23 2.47 -5.09
N SER A 366 2.06 3.05 -5.97
CA SER A 366 2.06 4.50 -6.22
C SER A 366 0.73 4.99 -6.79
N VAL A 367 0.04 4.22 -7.64
CA VAL A 367 -1.29 4.58 -8.17
C VAL A 367 -2.33 4.56 -7.05
N ILE A 368 -2.34 3.53 -6.22
CA ILE A 368 -3.27 3.40 -5.09
C ILE A 368 -3.09 4.54 -4.08
N VAL A 369 -1.83 4.89 -3.78
CA VAL A 369 -1.51 6.02 -2.91
C VAL A 369 -1.95 7.35 -3.52
N ASN A 370 -1.72 7.54 -4.82
CA ASN A 370 -2.03 8.79 -5.54
C ASN A 370 -3.47 8.88 -6.04
N ARG A 371 -4.38 8.02 -5.56
CA ARG A 371 -5.80 8.10 -5.92
C ARG A 371 -6.39 9.47 -5.52
N PRO A 372 -7.24 10.08 -6.35
CA PRO A 372 -7.92 11.33 -6.03
C PRO A 372 -8.73 11.26 -4.72
N SER A 373 -9.25 10.07 -4.39
CA SER A 373 -9.97 9.77 -3.15
C SER A 373 -9.18 10.08 -1.89
N ASN A 374 -7.85 10.06 -1.96
CA ASN A 374 -6.97 10.30 -0.82
C ASN A 374 -6.74 11.80 -0.58
N GLY A 375 -7.17 12.69 -1.47
CA GLY A 375 -7.09 14.14 -1.27
C GLY A 375 -5.66 14.71 -1.29
N LEU A 376 -4.73 14.06 -1.98
CA LEU A 376 -3.36 14.55 -2.17
C LEU A 376 -3.34 15.79 -3.09
N GLN A 377 -2.55 16.79 -2.73
CA GLN A 377 -2.45 18.07 -3.43
C GLN A 377 -1.18 18.17 -4.28
N LYS A 378 -0.08 17.53 -3.89
CA LYS A 378 1.18 17.58 -4.65
C LYS A 378 1.13 16.57 -5.81
N PRO A 379 1.77 16.89 -6.95
CA PRO A 379 1.74 16.02 -8.12
C PRO A 379 2.50 14.71 -7.86
N PRO A 380 2.01 13.57 -8.43
CA PRO A 380 2.68 12.28 -8.34
C PRO A 380 3.92 12.22 -9.26
N GLY A 381 4.82 11.27 -8.99
CA GLY A 381 6.05 11.07 -9.76
C GLY A 381 6.39 9.61 -10.02
N TYR A 382 5.61 8.94 -10.87
CA TYR A 382 5.72 7.50 -11.14
C TYR A 382 7.05 7.09 -11.81
N HIS A 383 7.54 7.87 -12.78
CA HIS A 383 8.80 7.57 -13.47
C HIS A 383 9.99 7.79 -12.53
N LEU A 384 9.90 8.82 -11.70
CA LEU A 384 10.92 9.13 -10.71
C LEU A 384 11.02 8.03 -9.64
N ASP A 385 9.89 7.53 -9.13
CA ASP A 385 9.88 6.41 -8.17
C ASP A 385 10.61 5.18 -8.73
N LEU A 386 10.29 4.80 -9.97
CA LEU A 386 10.90 3.64 -10.62
C LEU A 386 12.39 3.88 -10.92
N PHE A 387 12.76 5.09 -11.35
CA PHE A 387 14.15 5.44 -11.60
C PHE A 387 15.00 5.38 -10.34
N ILE A 388 14.52 5.95 -9.23
CA ILE A 388 15.24 5.92 -7.94
C ILE A 388 15.40 4.49 -7.43
N ARG A 389 14.36 3.68 -7.55
CA ARG A 389 14.45 2.26 -7.21
C ARG A 389 15.51 1.54 -8.06
N GLY A 390 15.48 1.75 -9.38
CA GLY A 390 16.42 1.13 -10.32
C GLY A 390 17.86 1.61 -10.12
N ALA A 391 18.08 2.90 -9.94
CA ALA A 391 19.40 3.52 -9.92
C ALA A 391 20.09 3.49 -8.55
N LEU A 392 19.34 3.49 -7.45
CA LEU A 392 19.89 3.56 -6.09
C LEU A 392 19.55 2.33 -5.26
N THR A 393 18.27 1.99 -5.13
CA THR A 393 17.83 0.94 -4.20
C THR A 393 18.30 -0.45 -4.63
N LEU A 394 18.07 -0.85 -5.89
CA LEU A 394 18.45 -2.18 -6.38
C LEU A 394 19.97 -2.40 -6.37
N PRO A 395 20.83 -1.46 -6.82
CA PRO A 395 22.28 -1.61 -6.70
C PRO A 395 22.77 -1.66 -5.26
N ALA A 396 22.19 -0.87 -4.35
CA ALA A 396 22.53 -0.92 -2.93
C ALA A 396 22.23 -2.30 -2.33
N CYS A 397 21.05 -2.87 -2.65
CA CYS A 397 20.71 -4.24 -2.26
C CYS A 397 21.64 -5.27 -2.91
N ALA A 398 22.02 -5.09 -4.19
CA ALA A 398 22.91 -6.01 -4.90
C ALA A 398 24.30 -6.07 -4.25
N VAL A 399 24.94 -4.91 -4.05
CA VAL A 399 26.30 -4.81 -3.50
C VAL A 399 26.37 -5.38 -2.09
N LEU A 400 25.34 -5.15 -1.28
CA LEU A 400 25.29 -5.63 0.11
C LEU A 400 24.71 -7.06 0.23
N GLY A 401 24.25 -7.67 -0.86
CA GLY A 401 23.61 -8.99 -0.86
C GLY A 401 22.36 -9.03 0.02
N LEU A 402 21.49 -8.03 -0.14
CA LEU A 402 20.26 -7.87 0.64
C LEU A 402 19.05 -8.34 -0.18
N PRO A 403 18.01 -8.90 0.47
CA PRO A 403 16.74 -9.19 -0.19
C PRO A 403 16.17 -7.94 -0.88
N LEU A 404 15.60 -8.09 -2.08
CA LEU A 404 15.01 -6.96 -2.79
C LEU A 404 13.78 -6.42 -2.06
N SER A 405 13.73 -5.10 -1.89
CA SER A 405 12.59 -4.40 -1.33
C SER A 405 11.75 -3.73 -2.42
N VAL A 406 10.47 -3.57 -2.14
CA VAL A 406 9.50 -2.90 -3.02
C VAL A 406 8.47 -2.14 -2.18
N ALA A 407 7.81 -1.14 -2.78
CA ALA A 407 6.66 -0.50 -2.18
C ALA A 407 5.61 -1.52 -1.70
N SER A 408 5.35 -1.52 -0.40
CA SER A 408 4.32 -2.36 0.20
C SER A 408 3.01 -1.59 0.28
N THR A 409 1.95 -2.14 -0.32
CA THR A 409 0.66 -1.45 -0.49
C THR A 409 -0.01 -1.13 0.84
N VAL A 410 -0.13 -2.11 1.75
CA VAL A 410 -0.83 -1.93 3.03
C VAL A 410 -0.14 -0.88 3.92
N PRO A 411 1.18 -0.98 4.21
CA PRO A 411 1.87 0.06 4.96
C PRO A 411 1.82 1.44 4.30
N SER A 412 1.90 1.52 2.97
CA SER A 412 1.82 2.80 2.24
C SER A 412 0.44 3.46 2.38
N ILE A 413 -0.65 2.70 2.29
CA ILE A 413 -2.01 3.23 2.48
C ILE A 413 -2.21 3.64 3.94
N THR A 414 -1.82 2.79 4.89
CA THR A 414 -1.88 3.11 6.32
C THR A 414 -1.10 4.39 6.63
N HIS A 415 0.03 4.61 5.95
CA HIS A 415 0.80 5.84 6.07
C HIS A 415 0.04 7.08 5.61
N VAL A 416 -0.61 7.02 4.44
CA VAL A 416 -1.46 8.12 3.96
C VAL A 416 -2.61 8.37 4.96
N ILE A 417 -3.36 7.33 5.35
CA ILE A 417 -4.51 7.45 6.26
C ILE A 417 -4.09 8.08 7.59
N SER A 418 -2.94 7.68 8.14
CA SER A 418 -2.43 8.24 9.40
C SER A 418 -2.03 9.71 9.32
N LEU A 419 -1.74 10.22 8.12
CA LEU A 419 -1.39 11.62 7.84
C LEU A 419 -2.58 12.45 7.34
N THR A 420 -3.70 11.83 7.00
CA THR A 420 -4.93 12.47 6.52
C THR A 420 -5.82 12.93 7.67
N THR A 421 -6.24 14.19 7.65
CA THR A 421 -7.25 14.74 8.55
C THR A 421 -8.56 14.72 7.80
N TYR A 422 -9.58 14.09 8.38
CA TYR A 422 -10.89 13.94 7.79
C TYR A 422 -11.86 15.00 8.37
N GLU A 423 -12.67 15.60 7.50
CA GLU A 423 -13.78 16.48 7.89
C GLU A 423 -15.11 15.81 7.56
N VAL A 424 -16.06 15.89 8.48
CA VAL A 424 -17.41 15.34 8.29
C VAL A 424 -18.25 16.38 7.52
N LYS A 425 -18.55 16.11 6.25
CA LYS A 425 -19.53 16.85 5.46
C LYS A 425 -20.89 16.18 5.62
N GLN A 426 -21.90 16.95 6.03
CA GLN A 426 -23.27 16.47 6.05
C GLN A 426 -23.82 16.54 4.62
N LEU A 427 -24.17 15.38 4.04
CA LEU A 427 -24.92 15.27 2.79
C LEU A 427 -26.40 14.98 3.10
N PRO A 428 -27.33 15.25 2.15
CA PRO A 428 -28.76 14.99 2.33
C PRO A 428 -29.13 13.53 2.66
N GLN A 429 -28.21 12.58 2.46
CA GLN A 429 -28.39 11.13 2.70
C GLN A 429 -27.43 10.56 3.76
N GLY A 430 -26.69 11.38 4.52
CA GLY A 430 -25.81 10.91 5.60
C GLY A 430 -24.59 11.79 5.88
N GLU A 431 -23.82 11.42 6.90
CA GLU A 431 -22.54 12.05 7.23
C GLU A 431 -21.41 11.43 6.40
N ARG A 432 -20.67 12.24 5.62
CA ARG A 432 -19.50 11.81 4.84
C ARG A 432 -18.21 12.48 5.25
N LYS A 433 -17.24 11.68 5.70
CA LYS A 433 -15.87 12.05 6.04
C LYS A 433 -15.02 12.17 4.79
N VAL A 434 -14.83 13.40 4.33
CA VAL A 434 -13.95 13.71 3.19
C VAL A 434 -12.56 14.07 3.72
N PRO A 435 -11.46 13.61 3.09
CA PRO A 435 -10.12 14.07 3.46
C PRO A 435 -10.03 15.58 3.26
N ALA A 436 -9.80 16.32 4.34
CA ALA A 436 -9.69 17.77 4.32
C ALA A 436 -8.26 18.23 4.06
N LYS A 437 -7.31 17.62 4.77
CA LYS A 437 -5.88 17.99 4.69
C LYS A 437 -5.02 16.74 4.86
N VAL A 438 -4.14 16.48 3.90
CA VAL A 438 -3.11 15.45 3.99
C VAL A 438 -1.75 16.12 4.22
N VAL A 439 -1.00 15.66 5.21
CA VAL A 439 0.36 16.15 5.45
C VAL A 439 1.33 15.39 4.54
N GLU A 440 1.61 15.95 3.37
CA GLU A 440 2.54 15.36 2.40
C GLU A 440 3.98 15.75 2.69
N GLN A 441 4.80 14.79 3.14
CA GLN A 441 6.18 15.05 3.57
C GLN A 441 7.08 13.81 3.40
N ARG A 442 8.39 14.01 3.57
CA ARG A 442 9.43 12.96 3.46
C ARG A 442 9.94 12.44 4.81
N ALA A 443 9.90 13.28 5.84
CA ALA A 443 10.54 13.03 7.11
C ALA A 443 9.99 11.81 7.85
N THR A 444 8.68 11.55 7.84
CA THR A 444 8.11 10.40 8.54
C THR A 444 8.59 9.09 7.94
N ASN A 445 8.57 8.96 6.60
CA ASN A 445 9.01 7.74 5.94
C ASN A 445 10.51 7.50 6.17
N PHE A 446 11.32 8.57 6.10
CA PHE A 446 12.73 8.49 6.43
C PHE A 446 12.96 8.06 7.89
N LEU A 447 12.27 8.69 8.85
CA LEU A 447 12.42 8.39 10.27
C LEU A 447 11.90 6.99 10.65
N ILE A 448 10.83 6.49 10.00
CA ILE A 448 10.36 5.11 10.16
C ILE A 448 11.48 4.14 9.82
N HIS A 449 12.15 4.33 8.68
CA HIS A 449 13.25 3.46 8.25
C HIS A 449 14.50 3.58 9.13
N VAL A 450 14.81 4.78 9.62
CA VAL A 450 15.86 4.98 10.62
C VAL A 450 15.55 4.20 11.90
N LEU A 451 14.30 4.24 12.39
CA LEU A 451 13.89 3.48 13.57
C LEU A 451 13.93 1.96 13.33
N ILE A 452 13.55 1.49 12.14
CA ILE A 452 13.72 0.07 11.74
C ILE A 452 15.20 -0.32 11.80
N GLY A 453 16.10 0.53 11.31
CA GLY A 453 17.54 0.35 11.47
C GLY A 453 17.98 0.31 12.93
N CYS A 454 17.45 1.20 13.77
CA CYS A 454 17.73 1.19 15.21
C CYS A 454 17.25 -0.09 15.92
N ALA A 455 16.21 -0.77 15.40
CA ALA A 455 15.76 -2.05 15.94
C ALA A 455 16.82 -3.15 15.84
N LEU A 456 17.84 -3.00 14.99
CA LEU A 456 19.00 -3.91 14.94
C LEU A 456 19.83 -3.87 16.23
N PHE A 457 19.90 -2.73 16.93
CA PHE A 457 20.54 -2.67 18.25
C PHE A 457 19.76 -3.45 19.31
N MET A 458 18.48 -3.73 19.06
CA MET A 458 17.65 -4.62 19.86
C MET A 458 17.67 -6.08 19.37
N ALA A 459 18.63 -6.47 18.52
CA ALA A 459 18.76 -7.86 18.04
C ALA A 459 18.77 -8.93 19.16
N PRO A 460 19.39 -8.71 20.35
CA PRO A 460 19.27 -9.66 21.45
C PRO A 460 17.83 -9.89 21.92
N ALA A 461 16.98 -8.86 21.86
CA ALA A 461 15.56 -8.96 22.20
C ALA A 461 14.76 -9.72 21.13
N LEU A 462 15.15 -9.61 19.85
CA LEU A 462 14.48 -10.30 18.73
C LEU A 462 14.60 -11.83 18.82
N LYS A 463 15.63 -12.36 19.48
CA LYS A 463 15.81 -13.82 19.68
C LYS A 463 14.70 -14.45 20.53
N PHE A 464 14.04 -13.66 21.37
CA PHE A 464 12.96 -14.15 22.23
C PHE A 464 11.61 -14.25 21.52
N LEU A 465 11.53 -13.89 20.23
CA LEU A 465 10.29 -13.97 19.45
C LEU A 465 10.07 -15.41 18.96
N PRO A 466 8.99 -16.10 19.36
CA PRO A 466 8.66 -17.41 18.81
C PRO A 466 8.14 -17.29 17.38
N ARG A 467 8.50 -18.24 16.51
CA ARG A 467 8.03 -18.25 15.11
C ARG A 467 6.50 -18.37 15.01
N ALA A 468 5.87 -19.12 15.91
CA ALA A 468 4.41 -19.28 15.95
C ALA A 468 3.65 -17.96 16.21
N VAL A 469 4.23 -17.04 17.00
CA VAL A 469 3.66 -15.71 17.25
C VAL A 469 3.67 -14.87 15.97
N LEU A 470 4.78 -14.90 15.23
CA LEU A 470 4.90 -14.21 13.94
C LEU A 470 3.89 -14.72 12.91
N GLN A 471 3.65 -16.03 12.90
CA GLN A 471 2.62 -16.66 12.05
C GLN A 471 1.20 -16.19 12.40
N GLY A 472 0.90 -16.01 13.68
CA GLY A 472 -0.38 -15.45 14.14
C GLY A 472 -0.59 -14.00 13.65
N VAL A 473 0.49 -13.20 13.65
CA VAL A 473 0.48 -11.85 13.06
C VAL A 473 0.27 -11.89 11.55
N PHE A 474 0.93 -12.82 10.83
CA PHE A 474 0.74 -13.01 9.38
C PHE A 474 -0.70 -13.34 9.02
N PHE A 475 -1.31 -14.26 9.77
CA PHE A 475 -2.70 -14.62 9.58
C PHE A 475 -3.64 -13.43 9.83
N TYR A 476 -3.41 -12.67 10.91
CA TYR A 476 -4.16 -11.43 11.18
C TYR A 476 -4.05 -10.43 10.03
N MET A 477 -2.83 -10.15 9.54
CA MET A 477 -2.60 -9.21 8.45
C MET A 477 -3.28 -9.66 7.15
N GLY A 478 -3.26 -10.96 6.84
CA GLY A 478 -3.95 -11.52 5.68
C GLY A 478 -5.46 -11.36 5.73
N ILE A 479 -6.09 -11.57 6.89
CA ILE A 479 -7.55 -11.35 7.06
C ILE A 479 -7.87 -9.85 7.00
N ALA A 480 -7.08 -9.02 7.67
CA ALA A 480 -7.29 -7.58 7.68
C ALA A 480 -7.20 -6.97 6.27
N SER A 481 -6.32 -7.51 5.40
CA SER A 481 -6.16 -7.06 4.02
C SER A 481 -7.23 -7.60 3.05
N LEU A 482 -8.06 -8.57 3.45
CA LEU A 482 -9.25 -8.97 2.68
C LEU A 482 -10.39 -7.96 2.84
N THR A 483 -10.44 -7.26 3.96
CA THR A 483 -11.49 -6.26 4.23
C THR A 483 -11.28 -5.04 3.32
N GLY A 484 -12.29 -4.69 2.52
CA GLY A 484 -12.20 -3.59 1.54
C GLY A 484 -11.68 -4.02 0.16
N ASN A 485 -11.51 -5.33 -0.07
CA ASN A 485 -11.23 -5.85 -1.41
C ASN A 485 -12.54 -6.21 -2.13
N ASN A 486 -12.89 -5.42 -3.14
CA ASN A 486 -14.12 -5.59 -3.93
C ASN A 486 -14.26 -6.99 -4.54
N LEU A 487 -13.17 -7.68 -4.89
CA LEU A 487 -13.24 -9.08 -5.35
C LEU A 487 -13.81 -9.99 -4.27
N PHE A 488 -13.30 -9.91 -3.04
CA PHE A 488 -13.77 -10.75 -1.94
C PHE A 488 -15.18 -10.39 -1.48
N ASP A 489 -15.52 -9.10 -1.47
CA ASP A 489 -16.89 -8.66 -1.19
C ASP A 489 -17.88 -9.24 -2.22
N ARG A 490 -17.50 -9.24 -3.51
CA ARG A 490 -18.29 -9.87 -4.58
C ARG A 490 -18.31 -11.39 -4.49
N MET A 491 -17.22 -12.04 -4.08
CA MET A 491 -17.19 -13.49 -3.83
C MET A 491 -18.07 -13.88 -2.64
N PHE A 492 -18.17 -13.02 -1.62
CA PHE A 492 -19.06 -13.24 -0.47
C PHE A 492 -20.53 -13.30 -0.90
N LEU A 493 -20.92 -12.58 -1.97
CA LEU A 493 -22.26 -12.67 -2.55
C LEU A 493 -22.61 -14.08 -3.05
N TRP A 494 -21.62 -14.91 -3.42
CA TRP A 494 -21.87 -16.31 -3.78
C TRP A 494 -22.32 -17.17 -2.59
N LEU A 495 -21.98 -16.78 -1.36
CA LEU A 495 -22.44 -17.46 -0.15
C LEU A 495 -23.84 -17.00 0.28
N ILE A 496 -24.30 -15.83 -0.16
CA ILE A 496 -25.64 -15.31 0.13
C ILE A 496 -26.63 -15.89 -0.88
N TRP A 497 -27.43 -16.87 -0.44
CA TRP A 497 -28.41 -17.55 -1.29
C TRP A 497 -29.64 -16.68 -1.62
N ASP A 498 -29.95 -15.67 -0.78
CA ASP A 498 -31.12 -14.82 -0.92
C ASP A 498 -30.73 -13.44 -1.51
N PRO A 499 -31.09 -13.13 -2.79
CA PRO A 499 -30.79 -11.84 -3.41
C PRO A 499 -31.41 -10.64 -2.69
N ALA A 500 -32.47 -10.84 -1.89
CA ALA A 500 -33.09 -9.75 -1.13
C ALA A 500 -32.19 -9.27 0.02
N LYS A 501 -31.21 -10.08 0.44
CA LYS A 501 -30.24 -9.74 1.48
C LYS A 501 -28.94 -9.17 0.93
N TYR A 502 -28.86 -8.92 -0.38
CA TYR A 502 -27.65 -8.37 -0.96
C TYR A 502 -27.43 -6.96 -0.40
N PRO A 503 -26.20 -6.64 0.06
CA PRO A 503 -25.86 -5.26 0.41
C PRO A 503 -26.14 -4.38 -0.81
N GLN A 504 -26.72 -3.20 -0.59
CA GLN A 504 -27.19 -2.33 -1.67
C GLN A 504 -26.06 -1.54 -2.34
N TYR A 505 -24.98 -2.20 -2.75
CA TYR A 505 -23.90 -1.56 -3.50
C TYR A 505 -24.41 -1.00 -4.84
N HIS A 506 -23.83 0.11 -5.29
CA HIS A 506 -24.29 0.85 -6.47
C HIS A 506 -24.27 -0.01 -7.75
N TYR A 507 -23.22 -0.82 -7.92
CA TYR A 507 -23.11 -1.76 -9.04
C TYR A 507 -24.13 -2.91 -8.97
N ILE A 508 -24.63 -3.30 -7.79
CA ILE A 508 -25.68 -4.32 -7.64
C ILE A 508 -27.05 -3.77 -8.05
N GLN A 509 -27.27 -2.46 -7.85
CA GLN A 509 -28.53 -1.81 -8.23
C GLN A 509 -28.64 -1.56 -9.75
N LYS A 510 -27.51 -1.25 -10.40
CA LYS A 510 -27.48 -0.89 -11.83
C LYS A 510 -27.27 -2.08 -12.78
N LEU A 511 -26.69 -3.18 -12.30
CA LEU A 511 -26.31 -4.31 -13.15
C LEU A 511 -27.07 -5.60 -12.80
N PRO A 512 -27.39 -6.44 -13.79
CA PRO A 512 -27.95 -7.75 -13.51
C PRO A 512 -26.91 -8.65 -12.81
N ILE A 513 -27.32 -9.27 -11.69
CA ILE A 513 -26.48 -10.11 -10.82
C ILE A 513 -25.68 -11.19 -11.60
N LYS A 514 -26.27 -11.76 -12.67
CA LYS A 514 -25.58 -12.74 -13.53
C LYS A 514 -24.29 -12.20 -14.15
N ARG A 515 -24.28 -10.92 -14.56
CA ARG A 515 -23.10 -10.25 -15.14
C ARG A 515 -22.05 -10.00 -14.07
N VAL A 516 -22.47 -9.58 -12.87
CA VAL A 516 -21.58 -9.39 -11.71
C VAL A 516 -20.90 -10.73 -11.37
N HIS A 517 -21.65 -11.81 -11.23
CA HIS A 517 -21.07 -13.13 -10.94
C HIS A 517 -20.16 -13.64 -12.05
N LEU A 518 -20.48 -13.40 -13.32
CA LEU A 518 -19.60 -13.77 -14.44
C LEU A 518 -18.26 -13.03 -14.37
N TYR A 519 -18.28 -11.73 -14.08
CA TYR A 519 -17.06 -10.93 -13.88
C TYR A 519 -16.24 -11.46 -12.70
N THR A 520 -16.88 -11.68 -11.54
CA THR A 520 -16.23 -12.23 -10.34
C THR A 520 -15.68 -13.63 -10.60
N PHE A 521 -16.35 -14.44 -11.41
CA PHE A 521 -15.90 -15.79 -11.78
C PHE A 521 -14.62 -15.74 -12.61
N VAL A 522 -14.52 -14.81 -13.56
CA VAL A 522 -13.27 -14.59 -14.32
C VAL A 522 -12.14 -14.14 -13.39
N GLN A 523 -12.40 -13.22 -12.45
CA GLN A 523 -11.41 -12.81 -11.45
C GLN A 523 -10.94 -13.97 -10.57
N PHE A 524 -11.88 -14.78 -10.08
CA PHE A 524 -11.58 -15.95 -9.26
C PHE A 524 -10.71 -16.97 -9.99
N ILE A 525 -10.99 -17.24 -11.27
CA ILE A 525 -10.12 -18.09 -12.10
C ILE A 525 -8.72 -17.48 -12.23
N CYS A 526 -8.60 -16.18 -12.50
CA CYS A 526 -7.31 -15.51 -12.60
C CYS A 526 -6.51 -15.59 -11.29
N LEU A 527 -7.18 -15.38 -10.15
CA LEU A 527 -6.60 -15.54 -8.82
C LEU A 527 -6.12 -16.99 -8.58
N GLY A 528 -6.93 -17.98 -8.94
CA GLY A 528 -6.58 -19.40 -8.83
C GLY A 528 -5.38 -19.79 -9.68
N ILE A 529 -5.29 -19.27 -10.92
CA ILE A 529 -4.14 -19.48 -11.80
C ILE A 529 -2.88 -18.84 -11.20
N LEU A 530 -2.97 -17.60 -10.72
CA LEU A 530 -1.84 -16.93 -10.05
C LEU A 530 -1.32 -17.70 -8.85
N TYR A 531 -2.23 -18.18 -8.01
CA TYR A 531 -1.89 -18.99 -6.85
C TYR A 531 -1.23 -20.32 -7.27
N GLY A 532 -1.79 -21.01 -8.26
CA GLY A 532 -1.21 -22.24 -8.80
C GLY A 532 0.17 -22.05 -9.40
N LEU A 533 0.37 -20.97 -10.17
CA LEU A 533 1.69 -20.61 -10.73
C LEU A 533 2.71 -20.32 -9.63
N LYS A 534 2.29 -19.73 -8.50
CA LYS A 534 3.15 -19.45 -7.33
C LYS A 534 3.54 -20.72 -6.57
N GLU A 535 2.61 -21.67 -6.38
CA GLU A 535 2.87 -22.88 -5.60
C GLU A 535 3.81 -23.87 -6.31
N ILE A 536 3.72 -23.94 -7.65
CA ILE A 536 4.53 -24.87 -8.44
C ILE A 536 5.89 -24.22 -8.75
N LYS A 537 6.95 -24.73 -8.13
CA LYS A 537 8.34 -24.22 -8.27
C LYS A 537 8.78 -24.05 -9.72
N GLU A 538 8.46 -25.00 -10.60
CA GLU A 538 8.84 -24.97 -12.01
C GLU A 538 8.13 -23.87 -12.81
N THR A 539 6.88 -23.56 -12.48
CA THR A 539 6.09 -22.56 -13.20
C THR A 539 6.14 -21.17 -12.57
N ALA A 540 6.71 -21.04 -11.37
CA ALA A 540 6.79 -19.78 -10.64
C ALA A 540 7.65 -18.72 -11.36
N VAL A 541 8.49 -19.11 -12.33
CA VAL A 541 9.17 -18.16 -13.23
C VAL A 541 8.18 -17.37 -14.10
N VAL A 542 7.03 -17.97 -14.46
CA VAL A 542 6.00 -17.37 -15.31
C VAL A 542 5.08 -16.42 -14.53
N PHE A 543 5.05 -16.52 -13.20
CA PHE A 543 4.15 -15.78 -12.33
C PHE A 543 4.12 -14.25 -12.59
N PRO A 544 5.28 -13.54 -12.68
CA PRO A 544 5.27 -12.09 -12.96
C PRO A 544 4.69 -11.72 -14.33
N PHE A 545 4.83 -12.59 -15.32
CA PHE A 545 4.32 -12.35 -16.67
C PHE A 545 2.82 -12.55 -16.73
N PHE A 546 2.29 -13.56 -16.03
CA PHE A 546 0.85 -13.75 -15.93
C PHE A 546 0.18 -12.59 -15.17
N MET A 547 0.81 -12.11 -14.10
CA MET A 547 0.44 -10.88 -13.41
C MET A 547 0.31 -9.68 -14.38
N ALA A 548 1.32 -9.44 -15.23
CA ALA A 548 1.26 -8.37 -16.23
C ALA A 548 0.14 -8.58 -17.27
N SER A 549 -0.16 -9.84 -17.60
CA SER A 549 -1.21 -10.20 -18.55
C SER A 549 -2.63 -9.89 -18.06
N LEU A 550 -2.85 -9.68 -16.75
CA LEU A 550 -4.16 -9.31 -16.21
C LEU A 550 -4.72 -8.03 -16.84
N ALA A 551 -3.87 -7.04 -17.12
CA ALA A 551 -4.27 -5.82 -17.82
C ALA A 551 -4.75 -6.09 -19.26
N VAL A 552 -4.14 -7.08 -19.92
CA VAL A 552 -4.54 -7.52 -21.27
C VAL A 552 -5.85 -8.29 -21.21
N ILE A 553 -5.99 -9.23 -20.26
CA ILE A 553 -7.24 -9.97 -20.00
C ILE A 553 -8.38 -8.99 -19.75
N ARG A 554 -8.13 -7.97 -18.92
CA ARG A 554 -9.10 -6.92 -18.64
C ARG A 554 -9.57 -6.17 -19.88
N LYS A 555 -8.64 -5.85 -20.78
CA LYS A 555 -8.95 -5.22 -22.07
C LYS A 555 -9.72 -6.17 -22.99
N ALA A 556 -9.42 -7.47 -22.96
CA ALA A 556 -10.14 -8.49 -23.72
C ALA A 556 -11.57 -8.71 -23.22
N MET A 557 -11.88 -8.42 -21.95
CA MET A 557 -13.26 -8.50 -21.44
C MET A 557 -14.25 -7.54 -22.13
N ARG A 558 -13.76 -6.55 -22.91
CA ARG A 558 -14.59 -5.70 -23.77
C ARG A 558 -15.36 -6.49 -24.84
N PHE A 559 -14.97 -7.73 -25.14
CA PHE A 559 -15.73 -8.60 -26.06
C PHE A 559 -16.98 -9.22 -25.41
N MET A 560 -17.03 -9.29 -24.07
CA MET A 560 -18.08 -9.97 -23.32
C MET A 560 -19.03 -9.02 -22.59
N PHE A 561 -18.53 -7.84 -22.21
CA PHE A 561 -19.24 -6.81 -21.45
C PHE A 561 -19.23 -5.48 -22.19
N THR A 562 -20.25 -4.65 -21.97
CA THR A 562 -20.29 -3.29 -22.54
C THR A 562 -19.32 -2.38 -21.78
N GLN A 563 -18.92 -1.27 -22.39
CA GLN A 563 -17.98 -0.34 -21.76
C GLN A 563 -18.57 0.29 -20.48
N GLU A 564 -19.88 0.57 -20.46
CA GLU A 564 -20.58 1.09 -19.28
C GLU A 564 -20.63 0.08 -18.12
N GLU A 565 -20.92 -1.20 -18.42
CA GLU A 565 -20.88 -2.28 -17.41
C GLU A 565 -19.50 -2.41 -16.78
N LEU A 566 -18.47 -2.30 -17.62
CA LEU A 566 -17.07 -2.40 -17.25
C LEU A 566 -16.58 -1.20 -16.43
N GLU A 567 -17.07 0.00 -16.73
CA GLU A 567 -16.78 1.22 -15.96
C GLU A 567 -17.47 1.21 -14.60
N LEU A 568 -18.68 0.63 -14.50
CA LEU A 568 -19.38 0.45 -13.22
C LEU A 568 -18.73 -0.61 -12.32
N LEU A 569 -18.19 -1.69 -12.89
CA LEU A 569 -17.55 -2.78 -12.14
C LEU A 569 -16.10 -2.49 -11.73
N ASP A 570 -15.44 -1.60 -12.46
CA ASP A 570 -14.09 -1.09 -12.15
C ASP A 570 -14.11 0.29 -11.49
N GLY A 571 -15.29 0.91 -11.40
CA GLY A 571 -15.49 2.24 -10.85
C GLY A 571 -15.03 2.30 -9.40
N HIS A 572 -14.38 3.39 -9.04
CA HIS A 572 -13.94 3.59 -7.67
C HIS A 572 -15.12 4.03 -6.80
N PRO A 573 -15.36 3.42 -5.62
CA PRO A 573 -16.43 3.84 -4.72
C PRO A 573 -16.35 5.30 -4.26
N ALA A 574 -15.18 5.92 -4.43
CA ALA A 574 -14.93 7.32 -4.08
C ALA A 574 -15.24 8.32 -5.22
N GLU A 575 -15.39 7.86 -6.46
CA GLU A 575 -15.65 8.72 -7.64
C GLU A 575 -17.15 9.04 -7.80
N ASP A 576 -18.04 8.24 -7.20
CA ASP A 576 -19.48 8.52 -7.15
C ASP A 576 -19.87 9.16 -5.79
N PRO A 577 -20.50 10.35 -5.78
CA PRO A 577 -20.94 11.03 -4.55
C PRO A 577 -21.83 10.16 -3.66
N ASP A 578 -22.66 9.31 -4.29
CA ASP A 578 -23.67 8.47 -3.68
C ASP A 578 -23.12 7.14 -3.13
N GLU A 579 -21.93 6.72 -3.57
CA GLU A 579 -21.35 5.42 -3.17
C GLU A 579 -20.51 5.55 -1.90
N ALA A 580 -19.79 6.65 -1.73
CA ALA A 580 -19.01 6.89 -0.51
C ALA A 580 -19.87 7.04 0.75
N SER A 581 -21.10 7.54 0.65
CA SER A 581 -22.04 7.61 1.78
C SER A 581 -22.59 6.24 2.18
N MET A 582 -22.65 5.28 1.24
CA MET A 582 -23.05 3.89 1.51
C MET A 582 -21.87 3.02 1.96
N VAL A 583 -20.68 3.27 1.41
CA VAL A 583 -19.43 2.64 1.89
C VAL A 583 -19.14 3.05 3.32
N GLU A 584 -19.42 4.28 3.75
CA GLU A 584 -19.32 4.66 5.18
C GLU A 584 -20.31 3.95 6.11
N GLN A 585 -21.43 3.44 5.58
CA GLN A 585 -22.36 2.63 6.37
C GLN A 585 -21.88 1.18 6.53
N VAL A 586 -20.99 0.69 5.66
CA VAL A 586 -20.46 -0.69 5.66
C VAL A 586 -18.99 -0.77 6.11
N GLU A 587 -18.19 0.28 5.88
CA GLU A 587 -16.80 0.44 6.29
C GLU A 587 -16.66 1.43 7.47
N GLN A 588 -16.28 0.86 8.60
CA GLN A 588 -15.56 1.47 9.74
C GLN A 588 -16.00 2.87 10.22
N PRO A 589 -16.68 2.96 11.39
CA PRO A 589 -16.70 4.20 12.15
C PRO A 589 -15.33 4.45 12.81
N ASP A 590 -14.78 5.63 12.47
CA ASP A 590 -13.95 6.53 13.27
C ASP A 590 -12.48 6.21 13.62
N ILE A 591 -11.58 6.82 12.85
CA ILE A 591 -10.21 7.19 13.23
C ILE A 591 -10.16 8.72 13.34
N LEU A 592 -9.98 9.29 14.55
CA LEU A 592 -9.81 10.74 14.84
C LEU A 592 -10.95 11.67 14.31
N ASN A 593 -12.07 11.87 15.00
CA ASN A 593 -12.39 13.01 15.87
C ASN A 593 -13.91 13.23 15.76
N LEU A 594 -14.56 13.49 16.88
CA LEU A 594 -15.97 13.76 17.11
C LEU A 594 -15.90 14.61 18.37
N GLU A 595 -15.97 15.91 18.19
CA GLU A 595 -16.23 16.83 19.29
C GLU A 595 -17.66 16.56 19.80
N PRO A 596 -17.93 16.80 21.09
CA PRO A 596 -19.29 16.73 21.59
C PRO A 596 -20.10 17.87 20.93
N VAL A 597 -21.14 17.51 20.18
CA VAL A 597 -22.19 18.46 19.81
C VAL A 597 -22.73 19.04 21.12
N LYS A 598 -22.49 20.32 21.36
CA LYS A 598 -23.19 21.07 22.40
C LYS A 598 -24.64 21.19 21.94
N GLU A 599 -25.56 20.57 22.68
CA GLU A 599 -26.98 20.90 22.61
C GLU A 599 -27.12 22.42 22.79
N SER A 600 -27.40 23.12 21.69
CA SER A 600 -27.86 24.50 21.73
C SER A 600 -29.36 24.45 21.51
N GLN A 601 -30.06 24.96 22.50
CA GLN A 601 -31.49 25.10 22.60
C GLN A 601 -32.05 25.90 21.41
N GLU A 602 -33.05 25.37 20.72
CA GLU A 602 -34.08 26.13 19.99
C GLU A 602 -35.38 25.31 20.09
N ALA A 603 -36.22 25.64 21.07
CA ALA A 603 -37.36 26.54 20.91
C ALA A 603 -38.56 25.84 20.25
N ALA A 604 -39.38 25.24 21.12
CA ALA A 604 -40.74 24.86 20.79
C ALA A 604 -41.57 26.14 20.51
N ALA A 605 -41.99 26.31 19.26
CA ALA A 605 -43.02 27.24 18.86
C ALA A 605 -44.17 26.46 18.20
N GLU A 606 -45.28 26.45 18.93
CA GLU A 606 -46.69 26.29 18.55
C GLU A 606 -47.07 25.81 17.14
N ALA A 607 -47.92 24.79 17.10
CA ALA A 607 -49.02 24.70 16.14
C ALA A 607 -50.32 24.35 16.89
N PRO A 608 -51.46 25.01 16.60
CA PRO A 608 -52.72 24.75 17.27
C PRO A 608 -53.43 23.52 16.67
N GLU A 609 -53.97 22.67 17.54
CA GLU A 609 -54.98 21.67 17.20
C GLU A 609 -56.34 22.35 17.00
N GLU A 610 -57.02 21.98 15.90
CA GLU A 610 -58.48 22.00 15.82
C GLU A 610 -58.98 20.70 15.15
N PRO A 611 -60.23 20.29 15.44
CA PRO A 611 -60.51 18.90 15.75
C PRO A 611 -61.55 18.25 14.83
N GLU A 612 -61.87 16.99 15.16
CA GLU A 612 -63.10 16.26 14.82
C GLU A 612 -63.29 15.79 13.36
N SER A 613 -63.35 14.47 13.16
CA SER A 613 -64.62 13.72 13.24
C SER A 613 -64.57 12.40 12.44
N LYS A 614 -64.99 11.33 13.14
CA LYS A 614 -65.84 10.22 12.66
C LYS A 614 -65.59 9.66 11.24
N LEU A 615 -64.96 8.49 11.17
CA LEU A 615 -65.63 7.18 10.98
C LEU A 615 -64.61 6.04 10.98
#